data_AF-A0A3D0QAP5-F1
#
_entry.id   AF-A0A3D0QAP5-F1
#
_cell.length_a   1.000
_cell.length_b   1.000
_cell.length_c   1.000
_cell.angle_alpha   90.00
_cell.angle_beta   90.00
_cell.angle_gamma   90.00
#
_symmetry.space_group_name_H-M   'P 1'
#
loop_
_entity.id
_entity.type
_entity.pdbx_description
1 polymer ?
#
loop_
_entity_poly.entity_id
_entity_poly.type
_entity_poly.pdbx_seq_one_letter_code
_entity_poly.pdbx_strand_id
1 'polypeptide(L)'
;MGYIFETEIEQIMNAVSARTIGEAETIRLRDLLAADLHPAIKAYFKARVRQLLQQERTTEVRSKKFPYSLPEVMRLQEQVDVLLVHYYSFGQHDFALMLDHAVHFQFNFLCRPQWTLLNFIFENQRRRPTSDIRRKLRYCVDYEYYAELIKRLIDDRGLAEIEYEEFKELLEKIDNEIVSRHSSVELALLTRPLLRFIESSLPVLPAKLADSKIPINAAVVFFEDKKLNDIKDRLETERDKNGVMEISLRELAVLIERVRTHNEEAEVDFPEGPADPAKGQVKPAETPSGAPSKAEPVIVSKAPVKIFSDFEEDEPITIAIPRQSDGTYGDLADTSILVNLHSLFSPSEEKTFIKKVFQKEELLFRESLDQLNKMTDWKEASQYLQQIFLTNEVDPFSEVAIMFTDKVQRRFQPGEAGKSTDL
;
A
#
# COMPACT_ATOMS: atom_id res chain seq x y z
N MET A 1 9.54 18.18 22.49
CA MET A 1 8.22 17.66 22.87
C MET A 1 8.46 16.42 23.70
N GLY A 2 7.99 16.39 24.96
CA GLY A 2 7.98 15.16 25.74
C GLY A 2 7.22 14.09 24.95
N TYR A 3 7.78 12.88 24.90
CA TYR A 3 7.39 11.88 23.94
C TYR A 3 5.96 11.41 24.24
N ILE A 4 5.01 11.74 23.36
CA ILE A 4 3.62 11.28 23.43
C ILE A 4 3.53 9.74 23.47
N PHE A 5 4.60 9.04 23.05
CA PHE A 5 4.65 7.60 22.86
C PHE A 5 5.85 6.92 23.54
N GLU A 6 6.42 7.51 24.61
CA GLU A 6 7.61 6.95 25.28
C GLU A 6 7.42 5.46 25.64
N THR A 7 6.27 5.12 26.22
CA THR A 7 5.90 3.75 26.58
C THR A 7 5.73 2.84 25.37
N GLU A 8 5.01 3.28 24.34
CA GLU A 8 4.73 2.51 23.13
C GLU A 8 6.01 2.27 22.32
N ILE A 9 6.91 3.26 22.27
CA ILE A 9 8.24 3.14 21.66
C ILE A 9 9.02 2.03 22.35
N GLU A 10 9.13 2.07 23.68
CA GLU A 10 9.85 1.03 24.44
C GLU A 10 9.23 -0.35 24.23
N GLN A 11 7.89 -0.46 24.24
CA GLN A 11 7.19 -1.72 23.98
C GLN A 11 7.48 -2.29 22.59
N ILE A 12 7.44 -1.45 21.54
CA ILE A 12 7.76 -1.87 20.18
C ILE A 12 9.23 -2.27 20.07
N MET A 13 10.15 -1.50 20.66
CA MET A 13 11.58 -1.82 20.64
C MET A 13 11.87 -3.17 21.31
N ASN A 14 11.25 -3.43 22.46
CA ASN A 14 11.39 -4.70 23.17
C ASN A 14 10.78 -5.86 22.39
N ALA A 15 9.58 -5.69 21.84
CA ALA A 15 8.91 -6.73 21.05
C ALA A 15 9.71 -7.08 19.78
N VAL A 16 10.21 -6.08 19.05
CA VAL A 16 11.01 -6.29 17.85
C VAL A 16 12.33 -6.97 18.19
N SER A 17 13.01 -6.53 19.26
CA SER A 17 14.27 -7.13 19.70
C SER A 17 14.09 -8.61 20.09
N ALA A 18 13.03 -8.92 20.84
CA ALA A 18 12.71 -10.29 21.23
C ALA A 18 12.37 -11.21 20.05
N ARG A 19 11.70 -10.69 19.01
CA ARG A 19 11.34 -11.43 17.78
C ARG A 19 12.50 -11.56 16.78
N THR A 20 13.63 -10.90 17.00
CA THR A 20 14.73 -10.83 16.01
C THR A 20 16.08 -11.24 16.59
N ILE A 21 16.88 -10.28 17.05
CA ILE A 21 18.25 -10.50 17.51
C ILE A 21 18.26 -11.26 18.84
N GLY A 22 17.26 -11.05 19.70
CA GLY A 22 17.19 -11.66 21.03
C GLY A 22 18.50 -11.48 21.79
N GLU A 23 19.11 -12.59 22.18
CA GLU A 23 20.40 -12.65 22.88
C GLU A 23 21.61 -12.84 21.95
N ALA A 24 21.41 -12.91 20.63
CA ALA A 24 22.51 -13.09 19.68
C ALA A 24 23.37 -11.82 19.56
N GLU A 25 24.67 -12.01 19.31
CA GLU A 25 25.59 -10.87 19.12
C GLU A 25 25.36 -10.15 17.79
N THR A 26 24.86 -10.87 16.78
CA THR A 26 24.65 -10.34 15.42
C THR A 26 23.39 -10.88 14.77
N ILE A 27 22.83 -10.09 13.85
CA ILE A 27 21.70 -10.47 12.99
C ILE A 27 21.92 -9.97 11.56
N ARG A 28 21.50 -10.73 10.55
CA ARG A 28 21.55 -10.29 9.15
C ARG A 28 20.26 -9.61 8.73
N LEU A 29 20.33 -8.67 7.79
CA LEU A 29 19.15 -8.01 7.25
C LEU A 29 18.14 -9.01 6.68
N ARG A 30 18.59 -10.06 5.98
CA ARG A 30 17.69 -11.11 5.46
C ARG A 30 16.82 -11.74 6.55
N ASP A 31 17.41 -12.03 7.71
CA ASP A 31 16.72 -12.71 8.81
C ASP A 31 15.71 -11.75 9.46
N LEU A 32 16.07 -10.48 9.61
CA LEU A 32 15.17 -9.41 10.04
C LEU A 32 13.97 -9.24 9.09
N LEU A 33 14.22 -9.27 7.77
CA LEU A 33 13.15 -9.16 6.78
C LEU A 33 12.21 -10.38 6.78
N ALA A 34 12.71 -11.55 7.17
CA ALA A 34 11.91 -12.77 7.29
C ALA A 34 11.11 -12.85 8.60
N ALA A 35 11.55 -12.16 9.65
CA ALA A 35 10.86 -12.13 10.95
C ALA A 35 9.46 -11.49 10.85
N ASP A 36 8.55 -11.85 11.74
CA ASP A 36 7.21 -11.27 11.82
C ASP A 36 7.24 -9.88 12.47
N LEU A 37 7.52 -8.87 11.64
CA LEU A 37 7.66 -7.47 12.03
C LEU A 37 6.78 -6.58 11.16
N HIS A 38 6.41 -5.43 11.70
CA HIS A 38 5.68 -4.41 10.95
C HIS A 38 6.43 -4.02 9.66
N PRO A 39 5.76 -3.95 8.50
CA PRO A 39 6.39 -3.67 7.20
C PRO A 39 7.24 -2.39 7.18
N ALA A 40 6.81 -1.36 7.91
CA ALA A 40 7.53 -0.09 7.99
C ALA A 40 8.92 -0.21 8.63
N ILE A 41 9.08 -1.05 9.66
CA ILE A 41 10.38 -1.30 10.29
C ILE A 41 11.30 -2.01 9.27
N LYS A 42 10.77 -3.03 8.58
CA LYS A 42 11.51 -3.73 7.52
C LYS A 42 11.95 -2.79 6.40
N ALA A 43 11.06 -1.90 5.97
CA ALA A 43 11.33 -0.91 4.94
C ALA A 43 12.42 0.08 5.38
N TYR A 44 12.37 0.56 6.62
CA TYR A 44 13.37 1.44 7.20
C TYR A 44 14.76 0.80 7.19
N PHE A 45 14.90 -0.41 7.76
CA PHE A 45 16.16 -1.14 7.80
C PHE A 45 16.72 -1.39 6.38
N LYS A 46 15.87 -1.86 5.46
CA LYS A 46 16.25 -2.11 4.06
C LYS A 46 16.70 -0.84 3.35
N ALA A 47 15.98 0.27 3.53
CA ALA A 47 16.32 1.54 2.91
C ALA A 47 17.61 2.12 3.50
N ARG A 48 17.82 1.98 4.82
CA ARG A 48 19.03 2.44 5.50
C ARG A 48 20.28 1.68 5.09
N VAL A 49 20.23 0.34 5.01
CA VAL A 49 21.37 -0.46 4.53
C VAL A 49 21.70 -0.13 3.08
N ARG A 50 20.69 0.06 2.23
CA ARG A 50 20.91 0.53 0.83
C ARG A 50 21.57 1.90 0.79
N GLN A 51 21.17 2.81 1.67
CA GLN A 51 21.79 4.13 1.76
C GLN A 51 23.26 4.03 2.18
N LEU A 52 23.58 3.19 3.17
CA LEU A 52 24.96 2.96 3.63
C LEU A 52 25.83 2.43 2.48
N LEU A 53 25.36 1.38 1.78
CA LEU A 53 26.08 0.83 0.63
C LEU A 53 26.28 1.89 -0.47
N GLN A 54 25.27 2.70 -0.76
CA GLN A 54 25.40 3.78 -1.74
C GLN A 54 26.45 4.82 -1.33
N GLN A 55 26.52 5.16 -0.04
CA GLN A 55 27.54 6.08 0.48
C GLN A 55 28.94 5.49 0.32
N GLU A 56 29.12 4.20 0.64
CA GLU A 56 30.37 3.49 0.40
C GLU A 56 30.76 3.48 -1.08
N ARG A 57 29.81 3.24 -1.99
CA ARG A 57 30.05 3.28 -3.44
C ARG A 57 30.49 4.66 -3.92
N THR A 58 29.99 5.74 -3.32
CA THR A 58 30.41 7.10 -3.68
C THR A 58 31.79 7.48 -3.16
N THR A 59 32.26 6.84 -2.09
CA THR A 59 33.59 7.07 -1.52
C THR A 59 34.63 6.06 -2.01
N GLU A 60 34.21 4.98 -2.66
CA GLU A 60 35.07 3.93 -3.21
C GLU A 60 36.04 4.48 -4.27
N VAL A 61 37.34 4.26 -4.08
CA VAL A 61 38.37 4.66 -5.04
C VAL A 61 38.42 3.66 -6.20
N ARG A 62 37.69 3.98 -7.28
CA ARG A 62 37.68 3.18 -8.50
C ARG A 62 38.65 3.74 -9.54
N SER A 63 39.38 2.85 -10.22
CA SER A 63 40.28 3.25 -11.31
C SER A 63 39.49 3.78 -12.50
N LYS A 64 39.83 4.98 -12.96
CA LYS A 64 39.22 5.60 -14.15
C LYS A 64 39.52 4.87 -15.47
N LYS A 65 40.42 3.88 -15.45
CA LYS A 65 40.78 3.08 -16.63
C LYS A 65 39.75 2.00 -16.95
N PHE A 66 38.89 1.63 -16.01
CA PHE A 66 37.87 0.60 -16.22
C PHE A 66 36.49 1.24 -16.48
N PRO A 67 35.73 0.70 -17.45
CA PRO A 67 34.45 1.28 -17.85
C PRO A 67 33.30 0.77 -16.97
N TYR A 68 33.25 1.22 -15.70
CA TYR A 68 32.20 0.84 -14.74
C TYR A 68 30.79 1.32 -15.13
N SER A 69 30.68 2.26 -16.07
CA SER A 69 29.40 2.79 -16.56
C SER A 69 28.78 1.97 -17.70
N LEU A 70 29.40 0.85 -18.10
CA LEU A 70 28.79 -0.04 -19.09
C LEU A 70 27.53 -0.69 -18.50
N PRO A 71 26.41 -0.76 -19.25
CA PRO A 71 25.15 -1.29 -18.74
C PRO A 71 25.26 -2.71 -18.16
N GLU A 72 26.06 -3.59 -18.77
CA GLU A 72 26.27 -4.97 -18.31
C GLU A 72 26.97 -5.01 -16.94
N VAL A 73 27.98 -4.15 -16.76
CA VAL A 73 28.71 -4.02 -15.49
C VAL A 73 27.79 -3.45 -14.43
N MET A 74 26.99 -2.43 -14.76
CA MET A 74 26.02 -1.85 -13.84
C MET A 74 24.98 -2.86 -13.38
N ARG A 75 24.44 -3.68 -14.29
CA ARG A 75 23.48 -4.75 -13.94
C ARG A 75 24.08 -5.79 -12.98
N LEU A 76 25.31 -6.25 -13.25
CA LEU A 76 26.00 -7.18 -12.35
C LEU A 76 26.31 -6.52 -11.00
N GLN A 77 26.69 -5.24 -11.00
CA GLN A 77 26.93 -4.46 -9.80
C GLN A 77 25.65 -4.33 -8.96
N GLU A 78 24.49 -4.09 -9.58
CA GLU A 78 23.20 -4.05 -8.89
C GLU A 78 22.85 -5.40 -8.25
N GLN A 79 23.10 -6.52 -8.94
CA GLN A 79 22.91 -7.85 -8.37
C GLN A 79 23.81 -8.11 -7.17
N VAL A 80 25.08 -7.70 -7.25
CA VAL A 80 26.01 -7.75 -6.12
C VAL A 80 25.50 -6.89 -4.97
N ASP A 81 25.05 -5.67 -5.26
CA ASP A 81 24.55 -4.74 -4.25
C ASP A 81 23.30 -5.28 -3.54
N VAL A 82 22.39 -5.93 -4.27
CA VAL A 82 21.24 -6.63 -3.66
C VAL A 82 21.70 -7.70 -2.67
N LEU A 83 22.67 -8.53 -3.05
CA LEU A 83 23.21 -9.56 -2.15
C LEU A 83 23.90 -8.94 -0.94
N LEU A 84 24.75 -7.92 -1.13
CA LEU A 84 25.43 -7.23 -0.03
C LEU A 84 24.43 -6.64 0.97
N VAL A 85 23.35 -6.03 0.48
CA VAL A 85 22.28 -5.51 1.34
C VAL A 85 21.62 -6.64 2.15
N HIS A 86 21.26 -7.76 1.52
CA HIS A 86 20.62 -8.88 2.23
C HIS A 86 21.50 -9.52 3.29
N TYR A 87 22.81 -9.57 3.06
CA TYR A 87 23.78 -10.19 3.96
C TYR A 87 24.48 -9.19 4.90
N TYR A 88 24.05 -7.93 4.90
CA TYR A 88 24.54 -6.94 5.87
C TYR A 88 24.28 -7.45 7.29
N SER A 89 25.34 -7.48 8.10
CA SER A 89 25.32 -7.96 9.48
C SER A 89 25.30 -6.79 10.43
N PHE A 90 24.32 -6.75 11.32
CA PHE A 90 24.24 -5.79 12.40
C PHE A 90 24.90 -6.37 13.65
N GLY A 91 25.75 -5.59 14.32
CA GLY A 91 26.08 -5.84 15.73
C GLY A 91 24.93 -5.39 16.62
N GLN A 92 24.86 -5.91 17.85
CA GLN A 92 23.78 -5.61 18.80
C GLN A 92 23.55 -4.11 19.03
N HIS A 93 24.64 -3.34 19.18
CA HIS A 93 24.56 -1.89 19.36
C HIS A 93 24.00 -1.17 18.13
N ASP A 94 24.52 -1.48 16.93
CA ASP A 94 24.09 -0.87 15.68
C ASP A 94 22.63 -1.21 15.35
N PHE A 95 22.21 -2.44 15.66
CA PHE A 95 20.83 -2.87 15.54
C PHE A 95 19.91 -2.05 16.45
N ALA A 96 20.26 -1.94 17.74
CA ALA A 96 19.46 -1.20 18.71
C ALA A 96 19.32 0.28 18.34
N LEU A 97 20.42 0.92 17.92
CA LEU A 97 20.39 2.30 17.42
C LEU A 97 19.55 2.46 16.15
N MET A 98 19.64 1.51 15.21
CA MET A 98 18.84 1.58 13.98
C MET A 98 17.35 1.35 14.26
N LEU A 99 17.03 0.45 15.20
CA LEU A 99 15.67 0.19 15.63
C LEU A 99 15.07 1.42 16.32
N ASP A 100 15.81 2.04 17.23
CA ASP A 100 15.41 3.30 17.87
C ASP A 100 15.04 4.37 16.82
N HIS A 101 15.94 4.63 15.86
CA HIS A 101 15.67 5.59 14.80
C HIS A 101 14.49 5.17 13.91
N ALA A 102 14.31 3.88 13.65
CA ALA A 102 13.21 3.37 12.82
C ALA A 102 11.84 3.63 13.49
N VAL A 103 11.73 3.30 14.78
CA VAL A 103 10.49 3.48 15.55
C VAL A 103 10.16 4.96 15.70
N HIS A 104 11.14 5.80 16.04
CA HIS A 104 10.96 7.24 16.12
C HIS A 104 10.58 7.88 14.78
N PHE A 105 11.24 7.47 13.69
CA PHE A 105 10.88 7.92 12.35
C PHE A 105 9.42 7.55 12.03
N GLN A 106 9.05 6.31 12.34
CA GLN A 106 7.73 5.80 12.03
C GLN A 106 6.63 6.53 12.81
N PHE A 107 6.78 6.73 14.13
CA PHE A 107 5.81 7.52 14.89
C PHE A 107 5.67 8.94 14.37
N ASN A 108 6.79 9.60 14.02
CA ASN A 108 6.74 10.92 13.43
C ASN A 108 6.00 10.92 12.10
N PHE A 109 6.29 9.95 11.21
CA PHE A 109 5.64 9.84 9.91
C PHE A 109 4.15 9.54 10.01
N LEU A 110 3.76 8.65 10.93
CA LEU A 110 2.36 8.26 11.12
C LEU A 110 1.52 9.39 11.72
N CYS A 111 2.10 10.17 12.64
CA CYS A 111 1.42 11.29 13.30
C CYS A 111 1.50 12.60 12.50
N ARG A 112 2.57 12.85 11.74
CA ARG A 112 2.78 14.10 10.99
C ARG A 112 3.39 13.82 9.62
N PRO A 113 2.65 13.15 8.72
CA PRO A 113 3.19 12.74 7.43
C PRO A 113 3.75 13.90 6.60
N GLN A 114 3.08 15.06 6.55
CA GLN A 114 3.56 16.21 5.77
C GLN A 114 4.85 16.76 6.37
N TRP A 115 4.84 17.07 7.66
CA TRP A 115 6.02 17.59 8.36
C TRP A 115 7.20 16.61 8.25
N THR A 116 6.96 15.31 8.42
CA THR A 116 8.00 14.29 8.32
C THR A 116 8.54 14.18 6.91
N LEU A 117 7.70 14.15 5.89
CA LEU A 117 8.16 14.11 4.50
C LEU A 117 8.99 15.36 4.17
N LEU A 118 8.53 16.55 4.55
CA LEU A 118 9.27 17.80 4.34
C LEU A 118 10.64 17.78 5.00
N ASN A 119 10.70 17.51 6.31
CA ASN A 119 11.96 17.54 7.05
C ASN A 119 12.88 16.39 6.68
N PHE A 120 12.34 15.19 6.45
CA PHE A 120 13.15 14.03 6.09
C PHE A 120 13.69 14.14 4.68
N ILE A 121 12.91 14.63 3.71
CA ILE A 121 13.35 14.74 2.32
C ILE A 121 14.35 15.89 2.16
N PHE A 122 14.02 17.06 2.68
CA PHE A 122 14.83 18.25 2.46
C PHE A 122 15.95 18.41 3.48
N GLU A 123 15.81 17.92 4.71
CA GLU A 123 16.76 18.12 5.82
C GLU A 123 17.12 19.62 5.91
N ASN A 124 18.36 19.99 5.57
CA ASN A 124 18.84 21.38 5.58
C ASN A 124 19.00 21.99 4.17
N GLN A 125 18.46 21.35 3.14
CA GLN A 125 18.59 21.77 1.74
C GLN A 125 17.29 22.38 1.22
N ARG A 126 17.39 23.42 0.38
CA ARG A 126 16.21 24.04 -0.25
C ARG A 126 15.73 23.33 -1.51
N ARG A 127 16.62 22.56 -2.15
CA ARG A 127 16.40 21.84 -3.41
C ARG A 127 16.87 20.42 -3.25
N ARG A 128 16.15 19.45 -3.83
CA ARG A 128 16.51 18.03 -3.78
C ARG A 128 16.40 17.39 -5.16
N PRO A 129 17.40 16.59 -5.60
CA PRO A 129 17.29 15.77 -6.79
C PRO A 129 16.16 14.75 -6.69
N THR A 130 15.44 14.52 -7.78
CA THR A 130 14.30 13.60 -7.77
C THR A 130 14.70 12.14 -7.52
N SER A 131 15.93 11.76 -7.88
CA SER A 131 16.52 10.46 -7.50
C SER A 131 16.64 10.28 -5.99
N ASP A 132 17.01 11.34 -5.27
CA ASP A 132 17.12 11.35 -3.81
C ASP A 132 15.75 11.29 -3.15
N ILE A 133 14.78 12.04 -3.68
CA ILE A 133 13.37 12.00 -3.23
C ILE A 133 12.84 10.57 -3.38
N ARG A 134 12.98 9.95 -4.57
CA ARG A 134 12.56 8.56 -4.81
C ARG A 134 13.20 7.57 -3.84
N ARG A 135 14.48 7.77 -3.49
CA ARG A 135 15.18 6.91 -2.53
C ARG A 135 14.63 7.09 -1.12
N LYS A 136 14.37 8.33 -0.69
CA LYS A 136 13.80 8.63 0.64
C LYS A 136 12.35 8.19 0.78
N LEU A 137 11.56 8.19 -0.29
CA LEU A 137 10.20 7.62 -0.28
C LEU A 137 10.19 6.12 0.00
N ARG A 138 11.31 5.39 -0.13
CA ARG A 138 11.39 3.95 0.21
C ARG A 138 11.28 3.67 1.71
N TYR A 139 11.44 4.69 2.55
CA TYR A 139 11.22 4.60 4.00
C TYR A 139 9.74 4.70 4.36
N CYS A 140 8.94 5.30 3.48
CA CYS A 140 7.53 5.60 3.69
C CYS A 140 6.67 4.54 2.98
N VAL A 141 6.28 3.51 3.72
CA VAL A 141 5.38 2.46 3.20
C VAL A 141 3.92 2.71 3.56
N ASP A 142 3.66 3.37 4.68
CA ASP A 142 2.31 3.81 5.02
C ASP A 142 1.94 5.06 4.22
N TYR A 143 0.63 5.30 4.08
CA TYR A 143 0.10 6.39 3.27
C TYR A 143 0.64 6.36 1.83
N GLU A 144 0.50 5.21 1.17
CA GLU A 144 1.03 4.92 -0.18
C GLU A 144 0.69 6.00 -1.22
N TYR A 145 -0.48 6.65 -1.07
CA TYR A 145 -0.91 7.76 -1.91
C TYR A 145 0.14 8.89 -2.02
N TYR A 146 0.90 9.19 -0.96
CA TYR A 146 1.98 10.18 -1.06
C TYR A 146 3.06 9.73 -2.03
N ALA A 147 3.58 8.51 -1.84
CA ALA A 147 4.67 8.01 -2.64
C ALA A 147 4.25 7.86 -4.11
N GLU A 148 3.03 7.41 -4.38
CA GLU A 148 2.49 7.26 -5.74
C GLU A 148 2.30 8.60 -6.44
N LEU A 149 1.65 9.57 -5.79
CA LEU A 149 1.34 10.87 -6.38
C LEU A 149 2.62 11.69 -6.61
N ILE A 150 3.58 11.63 -5.67
CA ILE A 150 4.88 12.30 -5.84
C ILE A 150 5.67 11.68 -7.00
N LYS A 151 5.73 10.34 -7.10
CA LYS A 151 6.41 9.66 -8.21
C LYS A 151 5.79 10.02 -9.54
N ARG A 152 4.45 9.94 -9.64
CA ARG A 152 3.71 10.30 -10.84
C ARG A 152 3.99 11.73 -11.27
N LEU A 153 3.97 12.68 -10.33
CA LEU A 153 4.30 14.08 -10.64
C LEU A 153 5.74 14.26 -11.14
N ILE A 154 6.71 13.55 -10.56
CA ILE A 154 8.10 13.57 -11.02
C ILE A 154 8.19 13.05 -12.45
N ASP A 155 7.51 11.94 -12.74
CA ASP A 155 7.51 11.30 -14.06
C ASP A 155 6.82 12.18 -15.12
N ASP A 156 5.63 12.72 -14.80
CA ASP A 156 4.83 13.55 -15.71
C ASP A 156 5.51 14.88 -16.05
N ARG A 157 6.21 15.50 -15.08
CA ARG A 157 6.91 16.78 -15.27
C ARG A 157 8.36 16.63 -15.70
N GLY A 158 8.93 15.41 -15.67
CA GLY A 158 10.34 15.15 -16.00
C GLY A 158 11.32 15.95 -15.13
N LEU A 159 11.00 16.20 -13.86
CA LEU A 159 11.79 17.07 -13.00
C LEU A 159 13.12 16.41 -12.61
N ALA A 160 14.22 17.14 -12.76
CA ALA A 160 15.52 16.74 -12.23
C ALA A 160 15.65 17.05 -10.73
N GLU A 161 15.09 18.18 -10.29
CA GLU A 161 15.10 18.65 -8.90
C GLU A 161 13.74 19.25 -8.52
N ILE A 162 13.43 19.26 -7.23
CA ILE A 162 12.23 19.91 -6.67
C ILE A 162 12.64 20.85 -5.53
N GLU A 163 12.00 22.01 -5.46
CA GLU A 163 12.16 22.98 -4.37
C GLU A 163 11.28 22.66 -3.16
N TYR A 164 11.73 23.08 -1.97
CA TYR A 164 11.00 22.86 -0.72
C TYR A 164 9.55 23.37 -0.79
N GLU A 165 9.35 24.59 -1.30
CA GLU A 165 8.01 25.19 -1.36
C GLU A 165 7.12 24.49 -2.39
N GLU A 166 7.67 24.11 -3.55
CA GLU A 166 6.93 23.32 -4.55
C GLU A 166 6.48 21.97 -3.99
N PHE A 167 7.35 21.31 -3.21
CA PHE A 167 7.05 20.04 -2.58
C PHE A 167 6.02 20.19 -1.45
N LYS A 168 6.13 21.25 -0.65
CA LYS A 168 5.16 21.58 0.40
C LYS A 168 3.77 21.84 -0.18
N GLU A 169 3.69 22.68 -1.22
CA GLU A 169 2.42 22.92 -1.92
C GLU A 169 1.82 21.64 -2.51
N LEU A 170 2.67 20.73 -3.00
CA LEU A 170 2.22 19.43 -3.49
C LEU A 170 1.60 18.59 -2.37
N LEU A 171 2.26 18.47 -1.23
CA LEU A 171 1.72 17.71 -0.10
C LEU A 171 0.39 18.29 0.40
N GLU A 172 0.31 19.63 0.49
CA GLU A 172 -0.92 20.32 0.87
C GLU A 172 -2.06 20.07 -0.13
N LYS A 173 -1.76 20.06 -1.43
CA LYS A 173 -2.76 19.74 -2.47
C LYS A 173 -3.24 18.30 -2.36
N ILE A 174 -2.32 17.35 -2.15
CA ILE A 174 -2.65 15.93 -1.95
C ILE A 174 -3.60 15.79 -0.77
N ASP A 175 -3.26 16.36 0.39
CA ASP A 175 -4.10 16.22 1.58
C ASP A 175 -5.44 16.93 1.46
N ASN A 176 -5.48 18.13 0.86
CA ASN A 176 -6.76 18.81 0.60
C ASN A 176 -7.67 17.97 -0.31
N GLU A 177 -7.11 17.34 -1.34
CA GLU A 177 -7.86 16.46 -2.23
C GLU A 177 -8.39 15.23 -1.49
N ILE A 178 -7.55 14.57 -0.68
CA ILE A 178 -7.96 13.46 0.18
C ILE A 178 -9.07 13.92 1.11
N VAL A 179 -8.86 14.97 1.90
CA VAL A 179 -9.84 15.45 2.88
C VAL A 179 -11.19 15.80 2.24
N SER A 180 -11.18 16.43 1.06
CA SER A 180 -12.41 16.84 0.38
C SER A 180 -13.29 15.67 -0.10
N ARG A 181 -12.67 14.51 -0.39
CA ARG A 181 -13.35 13.36 -0.98
C ARG A 181 -13.82 12.34 0.05
N HIS A 182 -13.25 12.37 1.26
CA HIS A 182 -13.51 11.37 2.28
C HIS A 182 -14.61 11.80 3.26
N SER A 183 -15.41 10.81 3.67
CA SER A 183 -16.37 10.86 4.77
C SER A 183 -15.67 10.95 6.14
N SER A 184 -16.43 11.24 7.19
CA SER A 184 -15.88 11.32 8.56
C SER A 184 -15.33 9.98 9.06
N VAL A 185 -15.92 8.86 8.63
CA VAL A 185 -15.39 7.51 8.88
C VAL A 185 -14.04 7.33 8.22
N GLU A 186 -13.95 7.64 6.93
CA GLU A 186 -12.72 7.47 6.17
C GLU A 186 -11.59 8.36 6.70
N LEU A 187 -11.91 9.60 7.13
CA LEU A 187 -10.96 10.49 7.79
C LEU A 187 -10.45 9.92 9.12
N ALA A 188 -11.31 9.31 9.93
CA ALA A 188 -10.87 8.60 11.13
C ALA A 188 -9.98 7.40 10.77
N LEU A 189 -10.33 6.64 9.73
CA LEU A 189 -9.57 5.49 9.24
C LEU A 189 -8.20 5.88 8.66
N LEU A 190 -7.96 7.15 8.31
CA LEU A 190 -6.61 7.61 7.98
C LEU A 190 -5.64 7.46 9.17
N THR A 191 -6.11 7.37 10.41
CA THR A 191 -5.24 7.10 11.57
C THR A 191 -4.96 5.61 11.80
N ARG A 192 -5.57 4.71 11.01
CA ARG A 192 -5.39 3.25 11.12
C ARG A 192 -3.93 2.79 11.04
N PRO A 193 -3.05 3.36 10.20
CA PRO A 193 -1.64 2.96 10.19
C PRO A 193 -0.93 3.22 11.52
N LEU A 194 -1.22 4.35 12.18
CA LEU A 194 -0.72 4.63 13.54
C LEU A 194 -1.19 3.56 14.52
N LEU A 195 -2.47 3.24 14.49
CA LEU A 195 -3.04 2.24 15.36
C LEU A 195 -2.39 0.87 15.15
N ARG A 196 -2.27 0.41 13.89
CA ARG A 196 -1.63 -0.87 13.56
C ARG A 196 -0.18 -0.93 14.01
N PHE A 197 0.52 0.19 13.98
CA PHE A 197 1.89 0.26 14.44
C PHE A 197 1.98 0.10 15.97
N ILE A 198 1.11 0.77 16.73
CA ILE A 198 1.00 0.60 18.19
C ILE A 198 0.62 -0.85 18.53
N GLU A 199 -0.39 -1.40 17.84
CA GLU A 199 -0.87 -2.76 18.07
C GLU A 199 0.15 -3.84 17.70
N SER A 200 1.18 -3.52 16.90
CA SER A 200 2.19 -4.50 16.47
C SER A 200 3.06 -5.07 17.60
N SER A 201 3.14 -4.36 18.74
CA SER A 201 3.82 -4.81 19.95
C SER A 201 2.90 -5.58 20.91
N LEU A 202 1.58 -5.52 20.72
CA LEU A 202 0.63 -6.15 21.63
C LEU A 202 0.62 -7.67 21.44
N PRO A 203 0.54 -8.45 22.54
CA PRO A 203 0.43 -9.90 22.46
C PRO A 203 -0.97 -10.36 22.05
N VAL A 204 -2.00 -9.55 22.31
CA VAL A 204 -3.40 -9.84 21.97
C VAL A 204 -3.98 -8.61 21.28
N LEU A 205 -4.46 -8.81 20.06
CA LEU A 205 -5.13 -7.77 19.29
C LEU A 205 -6.58 -7.56 19.81
N PRO A 206 -7.09 -6.33 19.80
CA PRO A 206 -8.49 -6.08 20.10
C PRO A 206 -9.40 -6.82 19.11
N ALA A 207 -10.55 -7.29 19.59
CA ALA A 207 -11.47 -8.10 18.80
C ALA A 207 -12.12 -7.33 17.63
N LYS A 208 -12.24 -6.00 17.76
CA LYS A 208 -12.81 -5.12 16.73
C LYS A 208 -11.94 -3.89 16.56
N LEU A 209 -11.63 -3.55 15.31
CA LEU A 209 -10.87 -2.35 14.94
C LEU A 209 -11.57 -1.06 15.40
N ALA A 210 -12.90 -1.03 15.43
CA ALA A 210 -13.67 0.14 15.83
C ALA A 210 -13.46 0.52 17.32
N ASP A 211 -13.13 -0.47 18.15
CA ASP A 211 -12.93 -0.30 19.60
C ASP A 211 -11.47 -0.01 19.96
N SER A 212 -10.57 -0.17 18.98
CA SER A 212 -9.17 0.18 19.11
C SER A 212 -8.99 1.68 19.34
N LYS A 213 -8.09 2.02 20.26
CA LYS A 213 -7.89 3.39 20.74
C LYS A 213 -6.53 3.93 20.33
N ILE A 214 -6.49 5.23 20.08
CA ILE A 214 -5.25 5.99 19.91
C ILE A 214 -5.19 7.11 20.95
N PRO A 215 -3.98 7.52 21.40
CA PRO A 215 -3.84 8.69 22.25
C PRO A 215 -4.42 9.93 21.58
N ILE A 216 -5.23 10.72 22.29
CA ILE A 216 -5.90 11.90 21.72
C ILE A 216 -4.89 12.93 21.20
N ASN A 217 -3.74 13.05 21.88
CA ASN A 217 -2.65 13.94 21.45
C ASN A 217 -2.08 13.54 20.09
N ALA A 218 -2.09 12.25 19.76
CA ALA A 218 -1.70 11.78 18.43
C ALA A 218 -2.68 12.24 17.36
N ALA A 219 -3.98 12.11 17.65
CA ALA A 219 -5.05 12.57 16.76
C ALA A 219 -4.98 14.09 16.55
N VAL A 220 -4.80 14.87 17.62
CA VAL A 220 -4.62 16.33 17.56
C VAL A 220 -3.47 16.69 16.60
N VAL A 221 -2.30 16.09 16.81
CA VAL A 221 -1.11 16.35 15.99
C VAL A 221 -1.31 15.91 14.54
N PHE A 222 -2.04 14.82 14.31
CA PHE A 222 -2.36 14.31 12.98
C PHE A 222 -3.29 15.24 12.19
N PHE A 223 -4.37 15.72 12.81
CA PHE A 223 -5.28 16.65 12.14
C PHE A 223 -4.68 18.06 12.02
N GLU A 224 -3.80 18.46 12.94
CA GLU A 224 -3.00 19.69 12.81
C GLU A 224 -2.08 19.65 11.58
N ASP A 225 -1.36 18.55 11.34
CA ASP A 225 -0.48 18.38 10.18
C ASP A 225 -1.27 18.46 8.85
N LYS A 226 -2.54 18.06 8.87
CA LYS A 226 -3.47 18.18 7.72
C LYS A 226 -4.18 19.52 7.61
N LYS A 227 -3.87 20.49 8.49
CA LYS A 227 -4.51 21.81 8.58
C LYS A 227 -6.03 21.76 8.85
N LEU A 228 -6.50 20.70 9.51
CA LEU A 228 -7.89 20.51 9.92
C LEU A 228 -8.13 21.10 11.31
N ASN A 229 -8.03 22.44 11.40
CA ASN A 229 -8.05 23.17 12.67
C ASN A 229 -9.35 22.96 13.46
N ASP A 230 -10.51 22.90 12.79
CA ASP A 230 -11.79 22.71 13.50
C ASP A 230 -11.87 21.37 14.23
N ILE A 231 -11.31 20.30 13.63
CA ILE A 231 -11.24 18.96 14.23
C ILE A 231 -10.20 18.96 15.36
N LYS A 232 -9.04 19.58 15.13
CA LYS A 232 -7.99 19.76 16.13
C LYS A 232 -8.54 20.44 17.39
N ASP A 233 -9.18 21.60 17.23
CA ASP A 233 -9.70 22.41 18.34
C ASP A 233 -10.78 21.66 19.13
N ARG A 234 -11.60 20.85 18.44
CA ARG A 234 -12.56 19.97 19.13
C ARG A 234 -11.87 18.87 19.91
N LEU A 235 -10.86 18.20 19.36
CA LEU A 235 -10.08 17.18 20.08
C LEU A 235 -9.35 17.76 21.31
N GLU A 236 -8.78 18.97 21.19
CA GLU A 236 -8.18 19.68 22.33
C GLU A 236 -9.22 20.00 23.40
N THR A 237 -10.44 20.37 22.99
CA THR A 237 -11.55 20.61 23.93
C THR A 237 -11.93 19.34 24.70
N GLU A 238 -12.04 18.20 24.01
CA GLU A 238 -12.34 16.91 24.66
C GLU A 238 -11.22 16.48 25.63
N ARG A 239 -9.95 16.72 25.26
CA ARG A 239 -8.81 16.47 26.16
C ARG A 239 -8.85 17.37 27.40
N ASP A 240 -8.95 18.67 27.21
CA ASP A 240 -8.71 19.65 28.27
C ASP A 240 -9.93 19.83 29.19
N LYS A 241 -11.15 19.72 28.65
CA LYS A 241 -12.38 19.89 29.44
C LYS A 241 -12.93 18.57 29.96
N ASN A 242 -12.89 17.50 29.15
CA ASN A 242 -13.50 16.22 29.48
C ASN A 242 -12.47 15.19 29.98
N GLY A 243 -11.17 15.51 29.96
CA GLY A 243 -10.10 14.65 30.47
C GLY A 243 -9.88 13.38 29.64
N VAL A 244 -10.33 13.38 28.39
CA VAL A 244 -10.20 12.24 27.48
C VAL A 244 -8.74 12.12 27.03
N MET A 245 -8.09 11.00 27.33
CA MET A 245 -6.67 10.76 26.98
C MET A 245 -6.51 9.86 25.74
N GLU A 246 -7.52 9.05 25.46
CA GLU A 246 -7.57 8.09 24.36
C GLU A 246 -8.92 8.19 23.67
N ILE A 247 -8.93 7.98 22.35
CA ILE A 247 -10.15 8.01 21.53
C ILE A 247 -10.17 6.79 20.61
N SER A 248 -11.31 6.11 20.54
CA SER A 248 -11.52 5.02 19.58
C SER A 248 -11.74 5.55 18.16
N LEU A 249 -11.53 4.71 17.15
CA LEU A 249 -11.81 5.11 15.75
C LEU A 249 -13.28 5.47 15.53
N ARG A 250 -14.19 4.80 16.24
CA ARG A 250 -15.63 5.11 16.20
C ARG A 250 -15.92 6.48 16.80
N GLU A 251 -15.41 6.75 18.00
CA GLU A 251 -15.58 8.04 18.68
C GLU A 251 -14.96 9.18 17.85
N LEU A 252 -13.80 8.93 17.22
CA LEU A 252 -13.15 9.88 16.34
C LEU A 252 -14.01 10.19 15.11
N ALA A 253 -14.60 9.17 14.46
CA ALA A 253 -15.48 9.39 13.31
C ALA A 253 -16.71 10.22 13.69
N VAL A 254 -17.33 9.94 14.84
CA VAL A 254 -18.47 10.70 15.37
C VAL A 254 -18.06 12.14 15.66
N LEU A 255 -16.91 12.36 16.29
CA LEU A 255 -16.40 13.71 16.56
C LEU A 255 -16.18 14.50 15.26
N ILE A 256 -15.57 13.89 14.25
CA ILE A 256 -15.35 14.51 12.94
C ILE A 256 -16.68 14.86 12.28
N GLU A 257 -17.67 13.98 12.34
CA GLU A 257 -19.00 14.24 11.78
C GLU A 257 -19.71 15.41 12.47
N ARG A 258 -19.66 15.48 13.80
CA ARG A 258 -20.22 16.59 14.57
C ARG A 258 -19.59 17.92 14.20
N VAL A 259 -18.28 17.94 14.00
CA VAL A 259 -17.54 19.14 13.57
C VAL A 259 -17.94 19.55 12.14
N ARG A 260 -18.03 18.61 11.20
CA ARG A 260 -18.36 18.88 9.79
C ARG A 260 -19.80 19.30 9.56
N THR A 261 -20.75 18.74 10.32
CA THR A 261 -22.19 19.00 10.18
C THR A 261 -22.68 20.11 11.11
N HIS A 262 -21.87 20.53 12.07
CA HIS A 262 -22.26 21.40 13.18
C HIS A 262 -23.48 20.85 13.97
N ASN A 263 -23.64 19.53 14.02
CA ASN A 263 -24.72 18.84 14.72
C ASN A 263 -24.14 17.94 15.82
N GLU A 264 -24.35 18.27 17.10
CA GLU A 264 -23.88 17.48 18.25
C GLU A 264 -24.58 16.12 18.37
N GLU A 265 -25.76 15.96 17.77
CA GLU A 265 -26.53 14.70 17.73
C GLU A 265 -26.15 13.82 16.54
N ALA A 266 -25.13 14.19 15.75
CA ALA A 266 -24.70 13.39 14.61
C ALA A 266 -24.23 12.00 15.06
N GLU A 267 -24.76 10.98 14.39
CA GLU A 267 -24.34 9.60 14.49
C GLU A 267 -23.70 9.16 13.17
N VAL A 268 -22.76 8.23 13.27
CA VAL A 268 -22.02 7.74 12.12
C VAL A 268 -22.17 6.23 12.06
N ASP A 269 -22.60 5.73 10.91
CA ASP A 269 -22.60 4.30 10.62
C ASP A 269 -21.15 3.85 10.36
N PHE A 270 -20.52 3.32 11.40
CA PHE A 270 -19.18 2.76 11.28
C PHE A 270 -19.33 1.32 10.79
N PRO A 271 -18.73 0.94 9.65
CA PRO A 271 -18.90 -0.38 9.08
C PRO A 271 -18.48 -1.43 10.12
N GLU A 272 -19.47 -2.14 10.67
CA GLU A 272 -19.20 -3.29 11.50
C GLU A 272 -18.55 -4.34 10.60
N GLY A 273 -17.37 -4.83 10.99
CA GLY A 273 -16.78 -6.02 10.36
C GLY A 273 -17.83 -7.13 10.26
N PRO A 274 -17.72 -8.03 9.28
CA PRO A 274 -18.83 -8.80 8.73
C PRO A 274 -19.82 -9.24 9.80
N ALA A 275 -20.99 -8.59 9.79
CA ALA A 275 -22.10 -8.94 10.64
C ALA A 275 -22.53 -10.37 10.32
N ASP A 276 -22.60 -11.18 11.36
CA ASP A 276 -23.18 -12.52 11.34
C ASP A 276 -24.57 -12.45 10.65
N PRO A 277 -24.80 -13.16 9.52
CA PRO A 277 -25.98 -12.98 8.69
C PRO A 277 -27.17 -13.71 9.31
N ALA A 278 -27.62 -13.26 10.47
CA ALA A 278 -28.78 -13.80 11.14
C ALA A 278 -29.46 -12.74 12.02
N LYS A 279 -30.14 -11.79 11.36
CA LYS A 279 -31.47 -11.27 11.73
C LYS A 279 -31.86 -10.14 10.79
N GLY A 280 -32.69 -10.47 9.80
CA GLY A 280 -33.24 -9.50 8.87
C GLY A 280 -34.37 -8.65 9.45
N GLN A 281 -34.74 -7.61 8.71
CA GLN A 281 -36.13 -7.35 8.33
C GLN A 281 -36.17 -6.31 7.19
N VAL A 282 -36.65 -6.77 6.04
CA VAL A 282 -37.02 -5.93 4.89
C VAL A 282 -38.48 -5.53 5.07
N LYS A 283 -38.78 -4.24 4.90
CA LYS A 283 -40.10 -3.72 4.55
C LYS A 283 -39.96 -2.67 3.43
N PRO A 284 -41.01 -2.46 2.62
CA PRO A 284 -40.91 -2.61 1.18
C PRO A 284 -40.88 -1.27 0.43
N ALA A 285 -40.36 -1.37 -0.79
CA ALA A 285 -40.29 -0.32 -1.80
C ALA A 285 -41.66 0.22 -2.24
N GLU A 286 -41.74 1.54 -2.39
CA GLU A 286 -42.72 2.22 -3.24
C GLU A 286 -42.05 2.66 -4.55
N THR A 287 -42.73 2.35 -5.66
CA THR A 287 -42.32 2.56 -7.05
C THR A 287 -42.40 4.05 -7.45
N PRO A 288 -41.46 4.57 -8.27
CA PRO A 288 -41.53 5.93 -8.81
C PRO A 288 -42.38 6.00 -10.08
N SER A 289 -43.07 7.12 -10.29
CA SER A 289 -43.80 7.42 -11.53
C SER A 289 -43.49 8.85 -12.01
N GLY A 290 -42.98 8.96 -13.23
CA GLY A 290 -43.28 10.08 -14.14
C GLY A 290 -42.20 11.14 -14.36
N ALA A 291 -41.45 11.00 -15.46
CA ALA A 291 -40.84 12.10 -16.21
C ALA A 291 -41.82 12.56 -17.34
N PRO A 292 -41.48 13.43 -18.31
CA PRO A 292 -40.51 14.55 -18.40
C PRO A 292 -41.14 15.84 -19.03
N SER A 293 -40.43 16.99 -19.10
CA SER A 293 -40.58 17.94 -20.25
C SER A 293 -39.54 19.08 -20.35
N LYS A 294 -38.76 19.03 -21.45
CA LYS A 294 -38.32 20.06 -22.45
C LYS A 294 -37.70 21.45 -22.10
N ALA A 295 -36.43 21.57 -22.49
CA ALA A 295 -35.78 22.47 -23.51
C ALA A 295 -35.75 24.02 -23.42
N GLU A 296 -34.54 24.53 -23.10
CA GLU A 296 -33.65 25.58 -23.73
C GLU A 296 -34.15 26.99 -24.17
N PRO A 297 -33.28 28.07 -24.24
CA PRO A 297 -31.84 28.05 -24.60
C PRO A 297 -30.82 28.99 -23.87
N VAL A 298 -29.55 28.55 -23.94
CA VAL A 298 -28.24 29.21 -24.22
C VAL A 298 -27.91 30.63 -23.69
N ILE A 299 -26.90 30.72 -22.79
CA ILE A 299 -25.84 31.77 -22.79
C ILE A 299 -24.46 31.15 -22.43
N VAL A 300 -23.46 31.56 -23.20
CA VAL A 300 -22.06 31.10 -23.31
C VAL A 300 -21.20 31.39 -22.07
N SER A 301 -20.43 30.39 -21.61
CA SER A 301 -19.30 30.57 -20.66
C SER A 301 -18.16 29.58 -20.95
N LYS A 302 -16.91 30.08 -20.85
CA LYS A 302 -15.64 29.39 -21.16
C LYS A 302 -15.39 28.22 -20.19
N ALA A 303 -15.02 27.07 -20.75
CA ALA A 303 -14.85 25.82 -20.04
C ALA A 303 -13.51 25.70 -19.28
N PRO A 304 -13.51 25.15 -18.05
CA PRO A 304 -12.36 24.53 -17.41
C PRO A 304 -12.16 23.07 -17.90
N VAL A 305 -10.92 22.60 -17.82
CA VAL A 305 -10.45 21.28 -18.28
C VAL A 305 -11.14 20.17 -17.49
N LYS A 306 -11.85 19.28 -18.20
CA LYS A 306 -12.44 18.05 -17.69
C LYS A 306 -11.32 17.03 -17.43
N ILE A 307 -11.10 16.70 -16.17
CA ILE A 307 -10.37 15.51 -15.72
C ILE A 307 -11.47 14.63 -15.12
N PHE A 308 -11.63 13.39 -15.58
CA PHE A 308 -12.71 12.45 -15.24
C PHE A 308 -14.04 12.64 -16.01
N SER A 309 -14.04 12.36 -17.30
CA SER A 309 -15.21 11.77 -17.98
C SER A 309 -14.70 11.07 -19.24
N ASP A 310 -14.81 9.74 -19.29
CA ASP A 310 -15.00 8.93 -20.51
C ASP A 310 -14.92 7.44 -20.11
N PHE A 311 -16.06 6.92 -19.66
CA PHE A 311 -16.39 5.50 -19.71
C PHE A 311 -17.89 5.43 -20.02
N GLU A 312 -18.22 5.53 -21.31
CA GLU A 312 -19.46 4.99 -21.85
C GLU A 312 -19.09 3.85 -22.83
N GLU A 313 -19.96 2.85 -22.80
CA GLU A 313 -19.89 1.55 -23.44
C GLU A 313 -19.97 1.67 -24.98
N ASP A 314 -19.21 0.84 -25.69
CA ASP A 314 -19.51 0.48 -27.07
C ASP A 314 -19.32 -1.04 -27.29
N GLU A 315 -20.26 -1.59 -28.05
CA GLU A 315 -20.59 -3.00 -28.26
C GLU A 315 -19.46 -3.91 -28.80
N PRO A 316 -19.52 -5.24 -28.59
CA PRO A 316 -18.48 -6.16 -29.05
C PRO A 316 -18.56 -6.43 -30.56
N ILE A 317 -17.44 -6.16 -31.23
CA ILE A 317 -17.16 -6.62 -32.60
C ILE A 317 -16.97 -8.15 -32.57
N THR A 318 -17.80 -8.87 -33.33
CA THR A 318 -17.71 -10.32 -33.53
C THR A 318 -16.66 -10.64 -34.60
N ILE A 319 -15.59 -11.36 -34.23
CA ILE A 319 -14.67 -11.98 -35.21
C ILE A 319 -14.66 -13.48 -34.97
N ALA A 320 -15.17 -14.21 -35.97
CA ALA A 320 -15.15 -15.67 -36.03
C ALA A 320 -13.73 -16.18 -36.35
N ILE A 321 -13.28 -17.21 -35.63
CA ILE A 321 -12.11 -18.02 -36.01
C ILE A 321 -12.56 -19.50 -36.12
N PRO A 322 -12.12 -20.26 -37.14
CA PRO A 322 -12.67 -21.57 -37.51
C PRO A 322 -12.16 -22.71 -36.61
N ARG A 323 -13.02 -23.71 -36.41
CA ARG A 323 -12.71 -25.02 -35.82
C ARG A 323 -12.22 -26.02 -36.88
N GLN A 324 -11.13 -26.73 -36.59
CA GLN A 324 -10.81 -28.11 -37.03
C GLN A 324 -9.90 -28.73 -35.94
N SER A 325 -10.30 -29.75 -35.15
CA SER A 325 -10.42 -31.21 -35.42
C SER A 325 -9.07 -31.84 -35.81
N ASP A 326 -8.58 -32.99 -35.32
CA ASP A 326 -9.10 -34.09 -34.49
C ASP A 326 -7.93 -35.05 -34.14
N GLY A 327 -8.11 -35.86 -33.09
CA GLY A 327 -7.48 -37.18 -32.89
C GLY A 327 -6.27 -37.23 -31.94
N THR A 328 -6.12 -38.17 -31.00
CA THR A 328 -6.87 -39.40 -30.67
C THR A 328 -6.39 -39.93 -29.29
N TYR A 329 -7.29 -40.63 -28.58
CA TYR A 329 -7.16 -41.14 -27.21
C TYR A 329 -6.19 -42.32 -27.04
N GLY A 330 -5.55 -42.37 -25.86
CA GLY A 330 -4.95 -43.56 -25.26
C GLY A 330 -4.97 -43.46 -23.73
N ASP A 331 -5.76 -44.33 -23.11
CA ASP A 331 -6.05 -44.44 -21.67
C ASP A 331 -4.82 -44.47 -20.76
N LEU A 332 -4.78 -43.56 -19.78
CA LEU A 332 -4.23 -43.78 -18.45
C LEU A 332 -5.15 -43.11 -17.43
N ALA A 333 -5.49 -43.88 -16.40
CA ALA A 333 -6.48 -43.59 -15.39
C ALA A 333 -6.23 -42.28 -14.61
N ASP A 334 -7.35 -41.63 -14.24
CA ASP A 334 -7.48 -40.59 -13.20
C ASP A 334 -6.50 -39.41 -13.30
N THR A 335 -6.82 -38.46 -14.18
CA THR A 335 -6.32 -37.08 -14.06
C THR A 335 -7.50 -36.13 -14.03
N SER A 336 -7.66 -35.47 -12.88
CA SER A 336 -8.65 -34.44 -12.58
C SER A 336 -8.79 -33.43 -13.73
N ILE A 337 -10.00 -33.34 -14.29
CA ILE A 337 -10.36 -32.38 -15.35
C ILE A 337 -10.36 -30.98 -14.73
N LEU A 338 -9.21 -30.30 -14.76
CA LEU A 338 -9.09 -28.91 -14.31
C LEU A 338 -9.66 -27.97 -15.39
N VAL A 339 -10.50 -27.02 -14.97
CA VAL A 339 -11.18 -26.04 -15.85
C VAL A 339 -10.16 -25.21 -16.62
N ASN A 340 -10.32 -25.10 -17.95
CA ASN A 340 -9.40 -24.37 -18.83
C ASN A 340 -9.28 -22.89 -18.43
N LEU A 341 -8.05 -22.42 -18.19
CA LEU A 341 -7.77 -21.06 -17.70
C LEU A 341 -8.24 -19.96 -18.65
N HIS A 342 -8.31 -20.23 -19.96
CA HIS A 342 -8.83 -19.28 -20.95
C HIS A 342 -10.32 -18.94 -20.74
N SER A 343 -11.03 -19.73 -19.94
CA SER A 343 -12.46 -19.49 -19.61
C SER A 343 -12.68 -18.83 -18.24
N LEU A 344 -11.62 -18.63 -17.46
CA LEU A 344 -11.68 -18.08 -16.08
C LEU A 344 -11.47 -16.55 -16.01
N PHE A 345 -11.09 -15.93 -17.12
CA PHE A 345 -10.84 -14.50 -17.23
C PHE A 345 -11.91 -13.83 -18.07
N SER A 346 -12.44 -12.70 -17.60
CA SER A 346 -13.31 -11.85 -18.42
C SER A 346 -12.47 -10.99 -19.39
N PRO A 347 -13.02 -10.54 -20.53
CA PRO A 347 -12.27 -9.75 -21.52
C PRO A 347 -11.67 -8.43 -20.96
N SER A 348 -12.27 -7.87 -19.90
CA SER A 348 -11.75 -6.68 -19.20
C SER A 348 -10.52 -7.01 -18.32
N GLU A 349 -10.56 -8.17 -17.66
CA GLU A 349 -9.48 -8.65 -16.80
C GLU A 349 -8.28 -9.11 -17.61
N GLU A 350 -8.49 -9.80 -18.74
CA GLU A 350 -7.42 -10.18 -19.67
C GLU A 350 -6.64 -8.95 -20.13
N LYS A 351 -7.33 -7.88 -20.55
CA LYS A 351 -6.68 -6.61 -20.91
C LYS A 351 -5.86 -6.02 -19.76
N THR A 352 -6.34 -6.17 -18.53
CA THR A 352 -5.64 -5.69 -17.33
C THR A 352 -4.38 -6.52 -17.05
N PHE A 353 -4.45 -7.86 -17.15
CA PHE A 353 -3.30 -8.74 -16.96
C PHE A 353 -2.28 -8.61 -18.10
N ILE A 354 -2.74 -8.55 -19.35
CA ILE A 354 -1.86 -8.31 -20.49
C ILE A 354 -1.10 -6.99 -20.31
N LYS A 355 -1.79 -5.91 -19.91
CA LYS A 355 -1.15 -4.59 -19.73
C LYS A 355 -0.22 -4.51 -18.52
N LYS A 356 -0.59 -5.10 -17.38
CA LYS A 356 0.10 -4.90 -16.10
C LYS A 356 1.00 -6.07 -15.68
N VAL A 357 0.75 -7.29 -16.16
CA VAL A 357 1.54 -8.49 -15.85
C VAL A 357 2.41 -8.93 -17.03
N PHE A 358 1.95 -8.73 -18.26
CA PHE A 358 2.66 -9.14 -19.49
C PHE A 358 3.11 -7.95 -20.35
N GLN A 359 3.15 -6.74 -19.78
CA GLN A 359 3.69 -5.51 -20.42
C GLN A 359 3.11 -5.20 -21.84
N LYS A 360 1.84 -5.52 -22.07
CA LYS A 360 1.10 -5.42 -23.35
C LYS A 360 1.43 -6.50 -24.38
N GLU A 361 2.16 -7.55 -24.01
CA GLU A 361 2.45 -8.69 -24.88
C GLU A 361 1.37 -9.78 -24.77
N GLU A 362 0.37 -9.69 -25.65
CA GLU A 362 -0.77 -10.62 -25.69
C GLU A 362 -0.38 -12.06 -26.04
N LEU A 363 0.66 -12.25 -26.85
CA LEU A 363 1.18 -13.58 -27.19
C LEU A 363 1.77 -14.29 -25.96
N LEU A 364 2.57 -13.59 -25.15
CA LEU A 364 3.17 -14.15 -23.92
C LEU A 364 2.10 -14.54 -22.89
N PHE A 365 1.01 -13.76 -22.80
CA PHE A 365 -0.13 -14.09 -21.95
C PHE A 365 -0.77 -15.42 -22.35
N ARG A 366 -1.07 -15.60 -23.64
CA ARG A 366 -1.69 -16.84 -24.14
C ARG A 366 -0.79 -18.05 -24.00
N GLU A 367 0.51 -17.91 -24.31
CA GLU A 367 1.50 -18.97 -24.14
C GLU A 367 1.65 -19.37 -22.67
N SER A 368 1.64 -18.39 -21.77
CA SER A 368 1.73 -18.62 -20.33
C SER A 368 0.50 -19.32 -19.78
N LEU A 369 -0.71 -18.98 -20.26
CA LEU A 369 -1.93 -19.73 -19.93
C LEU A 369 -1.91 -21.15 -20.49
N ASP A 370 -1.37 -21.37 -21.69
CA ASP A 370 -1.22 -22.71 -22.27
C ASP A 370 -0.21 -23.57 -21.51
N GLN A 371 0.86 -22.98 -20.98
CA GLN A 371 1.81 -23.68 -20.10
C GLN A 371 1.19 -23.98 -18.74
N LEU A 372 0.49 -23.03 -18.12
CA LEU A 372 -0.25 -23.24 -16.88
C LEU A 372 -1.38 -24.28 -17.05
N ASN A 373 -1.99 -24.36 -18.24
CA ASN A 373 -3.00 -25.37 -18.55
C ASN A 373 -2.44 -26.80 -18.60
N LYS A 374 -1.14 -26.97 -18.87
CA LYS A 374 -0.45 -28.27 -18.92
C LYS A 374 0.02 -28.76 -17.55
N MET A 375 0.11 -27.87 -16.56
CA MET A 375 0.55 -28.19 -15.20
C MET A 375 -0.60 -28.86 -14.43
N THR A 376 -0.27 -29.85 -13.60
CA THR A 376 -1.24 -30.64 -12.83
C THR A 376 -1.24 -30.33 -11.32
N ASP A 377 -0.23 -29.59 -10.82
CA ASP A 377 -0.06 -29.26 -9.40
C ASP A 377 0.16 -27.74 -9.21
N TRP A 378 -0.42 -27.19 -8.14
CA TRP A 378 -0.21 -25.81 -7.70
C TRP A 378 1.25 -25.50 -7.40
N LYS A 379 2.02 -26.47 -6.90
CA LYS A 379 3.44 -26.27 -6.59
C LYS A 379 4.25 -25.93 -7.85
N GLU A 380 3.93 -26.55 -8.98
CA GLU A 380 4.58 -26.27 -10.27
C GLU A 380 4.05 -24.96 -10.87
N ALA A 381 2.73 -24.74 -10.81
CA ALA A 381 2.11 -23.51 -11.29
C ALA A 381 2.59 -22.26 -10.55
N SER A 382 2.75 -22.32 -9.23
CA SER A 382 3.24 -21.20 -8.41
C SER A 382 4.70 -20.85 -8.68
N GLN A 383 5.56 -21.85 -8.94
CA GLN A 383 6.94 -21.61 -9.37
C GLN A 383 6.99 -20.95 -10.75
N TYR A 384 6.13 -21.38 -11.67
CA TYR A 384 6.03 -20.78 -12.99
C TYR A 384 5.48 -19.35 -12.95
N LEU A 385 4.48 -19.07 -12.10
CA LEU A 385 3.98 -17.72 -11.85
C LEU A 385 5.07 -16.80 -11.28
N GLN A 386 5.87 -17.29 -10.33
CA GLN A 386 7.02 -16.54 -9.81
C GLN A 386 8.04 -16.22 -10.92
N GLN A 387 8.27 -17.16 -11.84
CA GLN A 387 9.14 -16.93 -12.99
C GLN A 387 8.56 -15.90 -13.97
N ILE A 388 7.25 -15.92 -14.22
CA ILE A 388 6.56 -14.91 -15.04
C ILE A 388 6.70 -13.53 -14.40
N PHE A 389 6.41 -13.40 -13.11
CA PHE A 389 6.52 -12.13 -12.40
C PHE A 389 7.97 -11.61 -12.36
N LEU A 390 8.94 -12.51 -12.18
CA LEU A 390 10.35 -12.14 -12.22
C LEU A 390 10.81 -11.72 -13.63
N THR A 391 10.36 -12.43 -14.68
CA THR A 391 10.75 -12.16 -16.07
C THR A 391 10.13 -10.86 -16.59
N ASN A 392 8.90 -10.57 -16.17
CA ASN A 392 8.16 -9.37 -16.60
C ASN A 392 8.28 -8.20 -15.61
N GLU A 393 9.18 -8.28 -14.62
CA GLU A 393 9.42 -7.24 -13.61
C GLU A 393 8.14 -6.81 -12.85
N VAL A 394 7.21 -7.74 -12.65
CA VAL A 394 5.94 -7.51 -11.95
C VAL A 394 6.15 -7.83 -10.47
N ASP A 395 5.75 -6.92 -9.59
CA ASP A 395 5.75 -7.19 -8.15
C ASP A 395 4.75 -8.33 -7.84
N PRO A 396 5.18 -9.49 -7.32
CA PRO A 396 4.30 -10.60 -6.95
C PRO A 396 3.24 -10.22 -5.90
N PHE A 397 3.45 -9.12 -5.17
CA PHE A 397 2.53 -8.60 -4.15
C PHE A 397 1.68 -7.43 -4.65
N SER A 398 1.80 -7.04 -5.93
CA SER A 398 0.89 -6.07 -6.52
C SER A 398 -0.54 -6.64 -6.56
N GLU A 399 -1.54 -5.79 -6.39
CA GLU A 399 -2.96 -6.17 -6.42
C GLU A 399 -3.29 -7.01 -7.67
N VAL A 400 -2.67 -6.70 -8.80
CA VAL A 400 -2.90 -7.40 -10.07
C VAL A 400 -2.16 -8.74 -10.13
N ALA A 401 -0.97 -8.86 -9.56
CA ALA A 401 -0.27 -10.14 -9.45
C ALA A 401 -0.97 -11.07 -8.44
N ILE A 402 -1.50 -10.54 -7.34
CA ILE A 402 -2.31 -11.28 -6.37
C ILE A 402 -3.61 -11.75 -7.03
N MET A 403 -4.35 -10.86 -7.69
CA MET A 403 -5.57 -11.23 -8.41
C MET A 403 -5.31 -12.30 -9.50
N PHE A 404 -4.20 -12.19 -10.23
CA PHE A 404 -3.81 -13.19 -11.23
C PHE A 404 -3.48 -14.54 -10.57
N THR A 405 -2.69 -14.50 -9.48
CA THR A 405 -2.29 -15.69 -8.71
C THR A 405 -3.49 -16.38 -8.09
N ASP A 406 -4.40 -15.64 -7.46
CA ASP A 406 -5.62 -16.16 -6.81
C ASP A 406 -6.55 -16.83 -7.83
N LYS A 407 -6.69 -16.24 -9.04
CA LYS A 407 -7.50 -16.84 -10.10
C LYS A 407 -6.90 -18.12 -10.65
N VAL A 408 -5.58 -18.17 -10.82
CA VAL A 408 -4.88 -19.39 -11.24
C VAL A 408 -4.92 -20.43 -10.12
N GLN A 409 -4.82 -20.03 -8.85
CA GLN A 409 -4.89 -20.93 -7.69
C GLN A 409 -6.26 -21.60 -7.56
N ARG A 410 -7.36 -20.87 -7.80
CA ARG A 410 -8.73 -21.40 -7.76
C ARG A 410 -8.94 -22.59 -8.70
N ARG A 411 -8.14 -22.71 -9.77
CA ARG A 411 -8.14 -23.90 -10.64
C ARG A 411 -7.60 -25.14 -9.92
N PHE A 412 -6.50 -25.01 -9.19
CA PHE A 412 -5.81 -26.15 -8.57
C PHE A 412 -6.38 -26.50 -7.18
N GLN A 413 -7.04 -25.56 -6.51
CA GLN A 413 -7.65 -25.73 -5.20
C GLN A 413 -9.03 -25.02 -5.14
N PRO A 414 -10.11 -25.63 -5.65
CA PRO A 414 -11.44 -25.01 -5.66
C PRO A 414 -12.12 -24.89 -4.27
N GLY A 415 -11.39 -24.81 -3.15
CA GLY A 415 -11.98 -24.88 -1.79
C GLY A 415 -11.24 -24.25 -0.60
N GLU A 416 -10.09 -23.59 -0.74
CA GLU A 416 -9.33 -23.05 0.41
C GLU A 416 -9.60 -21.56 0.74
N ALA A 417 -10.82 -21.07 0.45
CA ALA A 417 -11.29 -19.79 0.99
C ALA A 417 -12.15 -19.96 2.27
N GLY A 418 -12.22 -21.17 2.83
CA GLY A 418 -12.96 -21.44 4.06
C GLY A 418 -12.64 -22.80 4.66
N LYS A 419 -11.55 -22.87 5.46
CA LYS A 419 -11.33 -23.85 6.55
C LYS A 419 -9.94 -23.63 7.15
N SER A 420 -9.90 -23.00 8.34
CA SER A 420 -8.94 -23.38 9.38
C SER A 420 -9.48 -22.93 10.75
N THR A 421 -10.59 -23.54 11.15
CA THR A 421 -10.95 -23.76 12.55
C THR A 421 -11.15 -25.27 12.72
N ASP A 422 -10.41 -25.80 13.69
CA ASP A 422 -10.52 -27.09 14.39
C ASP A 422 -9.28 -27.97 14.27
N LEU A 423 -8.26 -27.62 15.07
CA LEU A 423 -7.68 -28.48 16.13
C LEU A 423 -6.65 -27.70 16.95
#